data_AF-A0A9K3L110-F1
#
_entry.id   AF-A0A9K3L110-F1
#
_cell.length_a   1.000
_cell.length_b   1.000
_cell.length_c   1.000
_cell.angle_alpha   90.00
_cell.angle_beta   90.00
_cell.angle_gamma   90.00
#
_symmetry.space_group_name_H-M   'P 1'
#
loop_
_entity.id
_entity.type
_entity.pdbx_description
1 polymer ?
#
loop_
_entity_poly.entity_id
_entity_poly.type
_entity_poly.pdbx_seq_one_letter_code
_entity_poly.pdbx_strand_id
1 'polypeptide(L)'
;MPKIIGKSVTVVQDGGLCIDEFAGNVATKDDTLSIARVVVSKPASEPWLTLDYDEWICVVRGKLNCIMATCCQRCGPLVSHVPKGVMGSGCGQWRSLLPPTFEADGGFTHATAVAERLIETANHFYTSSQGDWICLELSKEALKKVGIITRFEEAKPVGDTATGTQWSSWVCPHIFGGIPTQLSGIVTNIYPMKRDSEGTFLSIEGVSK
;
A
#
# COMPACT_ATOMS: atom_id res chain seq x y z
N MET A 1 23.00 8.46 14.85
CA MET A 1 22.58 9.12 13.60
C MET A 1 23.56 8.74 12.51
N PRO A 2 23.09 8.30 11.32
CA PRO A 2 23.98 8.03 10.20
C PRO A 2 24.73 9.31 9.81
N LYS A 3 26.03 9.17 9.55
CA LYS A 3 26.93 10.27 9.17
C LYS A 3 27.65 9.85 7.89
N ILE A 4 27.44 10.62 6.82
CA ILE A 4 28.16 10.42 5.57
C ILE A 4 29.58 10.96 5.77
N ILE A 5 30.58 10.14 5.44
CA ILE A 5 32.01 10.47 5.57
C ILE A 5 32.60 10.53 4.17
N GLY A 6 33.25 11.64 3.83
CA GLY A 6 33.84 11.82 2.51
C GLY A 6 33.83 13.28 2.07
N LYS A 7 34.45 13.55 0.92
CA LYS A 7 34.30 14.83 0.22
C LYS A 7 32.98 14.81 -0.54
N SER A 8 32.35 15.97 -0.70
CA SER A 8 31.18 16.16 -1.55
C SER A 8 31.43 17.25 -2.58
N VAL A 9 30.64 17.23 -3.64
CA VAL A 9 30.57 18.27 -4.66
C VAL A 9 29.15 18.79 -4.72
N THR A 10 28.95 20.09 -4.59
CA THR A 10 27.63 20.71 -4.76
C THR A 10 27.24 20.65 -6.23
N VAL A 11 26.15 19.95 -6.54
CA VAL A 11 25.66 19.74 -7.92
C VAL A 11 24.45 20.60 -8.25
N VAL A 12 23.68 21.00 -7.23
CA VAL A 12 22.54 21.92 -7.37
C VAL A 12 22.57 22.91 -6.22
N GLN A 13 22.39 24.20 -6.54
CA GLN A 13 22.14 25.26 -5.56
C GLN A 13 21.22 26.30 -6.18
N ASP A 14 19.93 26.20 -5.90
CA ASP A 14 18.93 27.13 -6.42
C ASP A 14 17.72 27.25 -5.49
N GLY A 15 17.16 28.45 -5.35
CA GLY A 15 15.85 28.67 -4.73
C GLY A 15 15.65 28.22 -3.27
N GLY A 16 16.70 27.73 -2.60
CA GLY A 16 16.63 27.11 -1.27
C GLY A 16 16.76 25.59 -1.26
N LEU A 17 16.89 24.96 -2.43
CA LEU A 17 17.33 23.58 -2.63
C LEU A 17 18.84 23.54 -2.84
N CYS A 18 19.51 22.67 -2.10
CA CYS A 18 20.94 22.39 -2.24
C CYS A 18 21.14 20.88 -2.29
N ILE A 19 21.92 20.39 -3.26
CA ILE A 19 22.26 18.98 -3.39
C ILE A 19 23.77 18.85 -3.42
N ASP A 20 24.31 18.15 -2.42
CA ASP A 20 25.72 17.79 -2.34
C ASP A 20 25.88 16.31 -2.67
N GLU A 21 26.54 15.98 -3.78
CA GLU A 21 26.84 14.61 -4.19
C GLU A 21 28.15 14.15 -3.55
N PHE A 22 28.13 12.97 -2.91
CA PHE A 22 29.29 12.33 -2.28
C PHE A 22 29.86 11.20 -3.14
N ALA A 23 29.00 10.49 -3.88
CA ALA A 23 29.35 9.48 -4.86
C ALA A 23 28.36 9.58 -6.02
N GLY A 24 28.81 9.37 -7.25
CA GLY A 24 28.00 9.50 -8.44
C GLY A 24 28.78 10.06 -9.63
N ASN A 25 28.07 10.32 -10.72
CA ASN A 25 28.63 10.77 -11.98
C ASN A 25 29.44 12.08 -11.86
N VAL A 26 29.09 12.96 -10.91
CA VAL A 26 29.82 14.22 -10.72
C VAL A 26 31.00 14.05 -9.77
N ALA A 27 30.76 13.52 -8.56
CA ALA A 27 31.71 13.46 -7.47
C ALA A 27 32.80 12.39 -7.66
N THR A 28 32.44 11.20 -8.15
CA THR A 28 33.36 10.05 -8.29
C THR A 28 33.54 9.58 -9.74
N LYS A 29 32.79 10.13 -10.69
CA LYS A 29 32.79 9.71 -12.12
C LYS A 29 32.35 8.26 -12.31
N ASP A 30 31.46 7.79 -11.43
CA ASP A 30 30.89 6.45 -11.45
C ASP A 30 29.37 6.58 -11.34
N ASP A 31 28.65 6.02 -12.31
CA ASP A 31 27.20 6.13 -12.44
C ASP A 31 26.46 4.86 -11.97
N THR A 32 27.17 3.92 -11.33
CA THR A 32 26.57 2.71 -10.78
C THR A 32 25.77 2.96 -9.50
N LEU A 33 26.07 4.06 -8.80
CA LEU A 33 25.42 4.49 -7.57
C LEU A 33 25.58 6.00 -7.40
N SER A 34 24.49 6.69 -7.03
CA SER A 34 24.57 8.07 -6.53
C SER A 34 24.21 8.13 -5.05
N ILE A 35 25.01 8.88 -4.29
CA ILE A 35 24.77 9.21 -2.89
C ILE A 35 24.83 10.73 -2.78
N ALA A 36 23.69 11.34 -2.47
CA ALA A 36 23.59 12.78 -2.29
C ALA A 36 22.94 13.15 -0.96
N ARG A 37 23.30 14.34 -0.46
CA ARG A 37 22.58 15.00 0.62
C ARG A 37 21.81 16.17 0.05
N VAL A 38 20.49 16.10 0.20
CA VAL A 38 19.57 17.16 -0.20
C VAL A 38 19.20 18.01 1.02
N VAL A 39 19.34 19.33 0.90
CA VAL A 39 18.93 20.31 1.90
C VAL A 39 17.90 21.25 1.29
N VAL A 40 16.71 21.26 1.88
CA VAL A 40 15.59 22.10 1.48
C VAL A 40 15.32 23.12 2.59
N SER A 41 15.66 24.39 2.32
CA SER A 41 15.52 25.50 3.28
C SER A 41 14.24 26.31 3.10
N LYS A 42 13.56 26.15 1.95
CA LYS A 42 12.24 26.73 1.65
C LYS A 42 11.36 25.65 1.04
N PRO A 43 10.02 25.67 1.24
CA PRO A 43 9.12 24.73 0.59
C PRO A 43 9.38 24.67 -0.92
N ALA A 44 9.69 23.48 -1.41
CA ALA A 44 10.00 23.22 -2.81
C ALA A 44 9.36 21.90 -3.23
N SER A 45 9.15 21.76 -4.54
CA SER A 45 8.67 20.53 -5.17
C SER A 45 9.48 20.30 -6.44
N GLU A 46 9.91 19.07 -6.64
CA GLU A 46 10.51 18.66 -7.91
C GLU A 46 9.42 18.33 -8.93
N PRO A 47 9.70 18.42 -10.25
CA PRO A 47 8.81 17.90 -11.27
C PRO A 47 8.59 16.40 -11.09
N TRP A 48 7.54 15.87 -11.72
CA TRP A 48 7.30 14.43 -11.74
C TRP A 48 8.44 13.71 -12.47
N LEU A 49 9.03 12.71 -11.81
CA LEU A 49 10.12 11.91 -12.34
C LEU A 49 9.68 10.46 -12.48
N THR A 50 10.12 9.82 -13.57
CA THR A 50 10.13 8.37 -13.70
C THR A 50 11.58 7.95 -13.56
N LEU A 51 11.90 7.24 -12.47
CA LEU A 51 13.26 6.79 -12.18
C LEU A 51 13.49 5.45 -12.90
N ASP A 52 14.67 5.29 -13.49
CA ASP A 52 15.16 4.04 -14.09
C ASP A 52 16.09 3.26 -13.14
N TYR A 53 16.16 3.67 -11.87
CA TYR A 53 16.96 3.06 -10.80
C TYR A 53 16.18 2.99 -9.48
N ASP A 54 16.67 2.15 -8.57
CA ASP A 54 16.16 2.07 -7.20
C ASP A 54 16.62 3.29 -6.39
N GLU A 55 15.68 4.10 -5.90
CA GLU A 55 15.98 5.28 -5.08
C GLU A 55 15.61 5.05 -3.61
N TRP A 56 16.56 5.36 -2.72
CA TRP A 56 16.40 5.25 -1.27
C TRP A 56 16.54 6.63 -0.62
N ILE A 57 15.49 7.11 0.04
CA ILE A 57 15.50 8.42 0.69
C ILE A 57 15.48 8.27 2.22
N CYS A 58 16.49 8.83 2.89
CA CYS A 58 16.56 8.89 4.34
C CYS A 58 16.40 10.34 4.84
N VAL A 59 15.26 10.66 5.47
CA VAL A 59 15.03 11.99 6.03
C VAL A 59 15.81 12.15 7.35
N VAL A 60 16.94 12.86 7.30
CA VAL A 60 17.80 13.09 8.47
C VAL A 60 17.22 14.15 9.42
N ARG A 61 16.47 15.13 8.89
CA ARG A 61 15.78 16.18 9.66
C ARG A 61 14.61 16.76 8.85
N GLY A 62 13.49 17.03 9.51
CA GLY A 62 12.32 17.67 8.90
C GLY A 62 11.31 16.64 8.35
N LYS A 63 10.67 16.97 7.23
CA LYS A 63 9.62 16.15 6.61
C LYS A 63 9.70 16.22 5.09
N LEU A 64 9.49 15.08 4.44
CA LEU A 64 9.32 14.95 3.00
C LEU A 64 7.91 14.43 2.70
N ASN A 65 7.27 14.92 1.63
CA ASN A 65 6.02 14.38 1.12
C ASN A 65 6.29 13.77 -0.27
N CYS A 66 6.30 12.45 -0.37
CA CYS A 66 6.39 11.75 -1.67
C CYS A 66 4.98 11.50 -2.22
N ILE A 67 4.79 11.77 -3.52
CA ILE A 67 3.53 11.51 -4.23
C ILE A 67 3.85 10.64 -5.45
N MET A 68 3.12 9.55 -5.63
CA MET A 68 3.30 8.60 -6.73
C MET A 68 2.10 8.68 -7.68
N ALA A 69 2.33 8.75 -8.99
CA ALA A 69 1.30 8.84 -10.02
C ALA A 69 1.56 7.80 -11.13
N THR A 70 0.51 7.16 -11.66
CA THR A 70 0.63 6.23 -12.80
C THR A 70 -0.30 6.60 -13.96
N CYS A 71 0.13 6.25 -15.19
CA CYS A 71 -0.60 6.51 -16.43
C CYS A 71 -1.76 5.52 -16.64
N CYS A 72 -2.90 6.04 -17.10
CA CYS A 72 -4.23 5.42 -17.07
C CYS A 72 -4.56 4.56 -18.30
N GLN A 73 -5.08 3.33 -18.08
CA GLN A 73 -6.09 2.68 -18.93
C GLN A 73 -7.01 1.75 -18.07
N ARG A 74 -8.33 1.99 -18.18
CA ARG A 74 -9.60 1.31 -17.76
C ARG A 74 -9.65 0.15 -16.72
N CYS A 75 -10.75 0.11 -15.92
CA CYS A 75 -11.60 -1.04 -15.49
C CYS A 75 -12.04 -1.03 -13.98
N GLY A 76 -13.27 -1.53 -13.69
CA GLY A 76 -14.16 -1.39 -12.49
C GLY A 76 -13.76 -1.88 -11.07
N PRO A 77 -14.72 -1.89 -10.09
CA PRO A 77 -14.49 -1.92 -8.62
C PRO A 77 -14.07 -3.28 -7.99
N LEU A 78 -13.56 -3.25 -6.75
CA LEU A 78 -12.95 -4.35 -5.96
C LEU A 78 -13.49 -4.39 -4.51
N VAL A 79 -13.38 -5.50 -3.77
CA VAL A 79 -13.85 -5.61 -2.36
C VAL A 79 -12.85 -6.37 -1.45
N SER A 80 -12.60 -5.91 -0.21
CA SER A 80 -11.67 -6.53 0.77
C SER A 80 -12.25 -6.61 2.20
N HIS A 81 -11.92 -7.64 2.98
CA HIS A 81 -12.33 -7.81 4.38
C HIS A 81 -11.30 -7.25 5.35
N VAL A 82 -11.74 -6.52 6.37
CA VAL A 82 -10.83 -5.88 7.33
C VAL A 82 -11.40 -5.92 8.76
N PRO A 83 -10.60 -6.27 9.79
CA PRO A 83 -11.01 -6.10 11.19
C PRO A 83 -11.14 -4.61 11.53
N LYS A 84 -12.23 -4.18 12.18
CA LYS A 84 -12.43 -2.79 12.62
C LYS A 84 -11.32 -2.32 13.58
N GLY A 85 -10.71 -3.23 14.35
CA GLY A 85 -9.60 -2.91 15.25
C GLY A 85 -8.31 -2.48 14.56
N VAL A 86 -8.16 -2.76 13.25
CA VAL A 86 -7.06 -2.22 12.42
C VAL A 86 -7.35 -0.77 12.00
N MET A 87 -8.61 -0.33 12.10
CA MET A 87 -9.00 1.07 11.93
C MET A 87 -8.96 1.82 13.28
N GLY A 88 -7.75 2.04 13.80
CA GLY A 88 -7.43 3.22 14.60
C GLY A 88 -7.05 3.01 16.08
N SER A 89 -5.93 3.64 16.48
CA SER A 89 -5.74 4.40 17.74
C SER A 89 -4.25 4.74 17.93
N GLY A 90 -3.81 5.89 17.42
CA GLY A 90 -2.45 6.38 17.63
C GLY A 90 -2.32 7.83 17.16
N CYS A 91 -1.95 8.71 18.08
CA CYS A 91 -1.58 10.08 17.78
C CYS A 91 -0.37 10.12 16.81
N GLY A 92 -0.66 10.21 15.52
CA GLY A 92 0.34 10.45 14.48
C GLY A 92 0.75 9.21 13.68
N GLN A 93 0.51 9.30 12.36
CA GLN A 93 1.11 8.51 11.27
C GLN A 93 0.81 7.01 11.20
N TRP A 94 -0.33 6.63 10.59
CA TRP A 94 -0.36 5.57 9.56
C TRP A 94 -1.42 5.94 8.50
N ARG A 95 -0.98 6.19 7.26
CA ARG A 95 -1.80 6.67 6.12
C ARG A 95 -2.27 5.52 5.20
N SER A 96 -2.11 4.27 5.61
CA SER A 96 -2.50 3.12 4.80
C SER A 96 -2.91 1.98 5.70
N LEU A 97 -4.02 1.33 5.34
CA LEU A 97 -4.49 0.12 5.98
C LEU A 97 -3.68 -1.07 5.46
N LEU A 98 -3.06 -1.79 6.38
CA LEU A 98 -2.26 -2.99 6.12
C LEU A 98 -2.90 -4.15 6.90
N PRO A 99 -3.25 -5.27 6.26
CA PRO A 99 -3.74 -6.45 6.98
C PRO A 99 -2.64 -7.02 7.89
N PRO A 100 -2.99 -7.75 8.98
CA PRO A 100 -2.00 -8.32 9.89
C PRO A 100 -0.97 -9.24 9.22
N THR A 101 -1.37 -9.91 8.14
CA THR A 101 -0.53 -10.84 7.36
C THR A 101 0.22 -10.17 6.21
N PHE A 102 0.13 -8.84 6.02
CA PHE A 102 0.65 -8.13 4.86
C PHE A 102 2.11 -8.48 4.49
N GLU A 103 3.01 -8.51 5.48
CA GLU A 103 4.42 -8.87 5.26
C GLU A 103 4.60 -10.35 4.92
N ALA A 104 3.86 -11.23 5.61
CA ALA A 104 3.89 -12.67 5.35
C ALA A 104 3.34 -13.03 3.96
N ASP A 105 2.34 -12.28 3.51
CA ASP A 105 1.71 -12.45 2.21
C ASP A 105 2.59 -11.88 1.09
N GLY A 106 3.67 -11.14 1.39
CA GLY A 106 4.57 -10.58 0.38
C GLY A 106 4.17 -9.17 -0.10
N GLY A 107 3.58 -8.38 0.79
CA GLY A 107 3.31 -6.96 0.57
C GLY A 107 2.04 -6.66 -0.23
N PHE A 108 1.03 -7.53 -0.16
CA PHE A 108 -0.27 -7.29 -0.77
C PHE A 108 -1.45 -7.56 0.16
N THR A 109 -2.59 -6.95 -0.17
CA THR A 109 -3.88 -7.17 0.49
C THR A 109 -4.77 -8.03 -0.39
N HIS A 110 -5.38 -9.05 0.21
CA HIS A 110 -6.36 -9.92 -0.47
C HIS A 110 -7.70 -9.20 -0.68
N ALA A 111 -8.26 -9.37 -1.87
CA ALA A 111 -9.56 -8.87 -2.24
C ALA A 111 -10.29 -9.91 -3.12
N THR A 112 -11.58 -9.69 -3.35
CA THR A 112 -12.37 -10.41 -4.36
C THR A 112 -13.17 -9.41 -5.19
N ALA A 113 -13.40 -9.75 -6.46
CA ALA A 113 -14.32 -9.05 -7.34
C ALA A 113 -15.67 -9.80 -7.47
N VAL A 114 -15.81 -10.93 -6.78
CA VAL A 114 -17.00 -11.80 -6.79
C VAL A 114 -17.59 -11.83 -5.39
N ALA A 115 -18.75 -11.20 -5.22
CA ALA A 115 -19.37 -10.98 -3.91
C ALA A 115 -19.78 -12.29 -3.22
N GLU A 116 -20.21 -13.29 -4.00
CA GLU A 116 -20.67 -14.59 -3.51
C GLU A 116 -19.56 -15.37 -2.79
N ARG A 117 -18.28 -15.08 -3.09
CA ARG A 117 -17.12 -15.73 -2.48
C ARG A 117 -16.73 -15.10 -1.13
N LEU A 118 -17.28 -13.93 -0.79
CA LEU A 118 -16.82 -13.15 0.37
C LEU A 118 -17.02 -13.92 1.67
N ILE A 119 -18.22 -14.46 1.90
CA ILE A 119 -18.55 -15.19 3.14
C ILE A 119 -17.74 -16.49 3.25
N GLU A 120 -17.64 -17.26 2.16
CA GLU A 120 -16.83 -18.49 2.12
C GLU A 120 -15.35 -18.19 2.44
N THR A 121 -14.80 -17.15 1.82
CA THR A 121 -13.42 -16.72 2.04
C THR A 121 -13.20 -16.25 3.48
N ALA A 122 -14.14 -15.46 4.03
CA ALA A 122 -14.02 -14.94 5.38
C ALA A 122 -14.08 -16.06 6.43
N ASN A 123 -14.97 -17.03 6.24
CA ASN A 123 -15.09 -18.18 7.14
C ASN A 123 -13.88 -19.13 7.06
N HIS A 124 -13.24 -19.23 5.90
CA HIS A 124 -12.04 -20.05 5.76
C HIS A 124 -10.83 -19.44 6.48
N PHE A 125 -10.60 -18.13 6.33
CA PHE A 125 -9.36 -17.49 6.82
C PHE A 125 -9.49 -16.80 8.19
N TYR A 126 -10.68 -16.31 8.55
CA TYR A 126 -10.82 -15.32 9.64
C TYR A 126 -11.79 -15.72 10.75
N THR A 127 -12.37 -16.93 10.73
CA THR A 127 -13.32 -17.38 11.76
C THR A 127 -12.74 -17.27 13.17
N SER A 128 -11.48 -17.68 13.36
CA SER A 128 -10.79 -17.60 14.66
C SER A 128 -10.42 -16.18 15.09
N SER A 129 -10.49 -15.20 14.18
CA SER A 129 -10.14 -13.81 14.49
C SER A 129 -11.18 -13.17 15.38
N GLN A 130 -10.72 -12.50 16.43
CA GLN A 130 -11.58 -11.78 17.36
C GLN A 130 -11.86 -10.35 16.90
N GLY A 131 -12.95 -9.79 17.43
CA GLY A 131 -13.34 -8.39 17.20
C GLY A 131 -14.32 -8.18 16.04
N ASP A 132 -14.66 -6.90 15.87
CA ASP A 132 -15.59 -6.45 14.84
C ASP A 132 -14.94 -6.50 13.45
N TRP A 133 -15.75 -6.80 12.43
CA TRP A 133 -15.32 -6.83 11.03
C TRP A 133 -16.17 -5.93 10.13
N ILE A 134 -15.53 -5.45 9.08
CA ILE A 134 -16.16 -4.69 8.00
C ILE A 134 -15.67 -5.22 6.65
N CYS A 135 -16.49 -5.00 5.65
CA CYS A 135 -16.16 -5.24 4.26
C CYS A 135 -15.99 -3.88 3.55
N LEU A 136 -14.81 -3.65 2.98
CA LEU A 136 -14.48 -2.42 2.25
C LEU A 136 -14.72 -2.63 0.77
N GLU A 137 -15.48 -1.74 0.14
CA GLU A 137 -15.51 -1.60 -1.30
C GLU A 137 -14.46 -0.60 -1.74
N LEU A 138 -13.66 -0.98 -2.74
CA LEU A 138 -12.50 -0.25 -3.22
C LEU A 138 -12.64 0.07 -4.70
N SER A 139 -12.30 1.30 -5.10
CA SER A 139 -12.13 1.63 -6.52
C SER A 139 -10.73 1.23 -6.98
N LYS A 140 -10.66 0.25 -7.89
CA LYS A 140 -9.43 -0.11 -8.59
C LYS A 140 -8.84 1.08 -9.34
N GLU A 141 -9.70 1.91 -9.92
CA GLU A 141 -9.27 3.10 -10.66
C GLU A 141 -8.62 4.12 -9.74
N ALA A 142 -9.19 4.37 -8.57
CA ALA A 142 -8.60 5.26 -7.58
C ALA A 142 -7.26 4.70 -7.06
N LEU A 143 -7.19 3.39 -6.78
CA LEU A 143 -5.94 2.73 -6.36
C LEU A 143 -4.85 2.90 -7.43
N LYS A 144 -5.19 2.65 -8.70
CA LYS A 144 -4.27 2.84 -9.81
C LYS A 144 -3.79 4.30 -9.92
N LYS A 145 -4.68 5.28 -9.78
CA LYS A 145 -4.32 6.72 -9.86
C LYS A 145 -3.23 7.13 -8.87
N VAL A 146 -3.17 6.47 -7.71
CA VAL A 146 -2.16 6.73 -6.65
C VAL A 146 -0.98 5.76 -6.69
N GLY A 147 -0.87 5.00 -7.79
CA GLY A 147 0.23 4.06 -8.05
C GLY A 147 0.14 2.73 -7.30
N ILE A 148 -1.01 2.39 -6.74
CA ILE A 148 -1.22 1.09 -6.11
C ILE A 148 -1.69 0.09 -7.18
N ILE A 149 -0.95 -1.00 -7.31
CA ILE A 149 -1.16 -2.00 -8.35
C ILE A 149 -2.07 -3.10 -7.83
N THR A 150 -3.13 -3.43 -8.57
CA THR A 150 -3.93 -4.64 -8.33
C THR A 150 -3.59 -5.68 -9.40
N ARG A 151 -3.12 -6.85 -8.99
CA ARG A 151 -2.92 -8.00 -9.89
C ARG A 151 -4.05 -9.00 -9.70
N PHE A 152 -4.52 -9.57 -10.80
CA PHE A 152 -5.54 -10.61 -10.79
C PHE A 152 -4.83 -11.95 -10.98
N GLU A 153 -4.71 -12.72 -9.91
CA GLU A 153 -3.91 -13.94 -9.85
C GLU A 153 -4.75 -15.09 -9.27
N GLU A 154 -4.19 -16.30 -9.24
CA GLU A 154 -4.82 -17.42 -8.54
C GLU A 154 -5.00 -17.15 -7.04
N ALA A 155 -5.91 -17.85 -6.37
CA ALA A 155 -6.06 -17.74 -4.93
C ALA A 155 -4.72 -18.06 -4.22
N LYS A 156 -4.33 -17.22 -3.27
CA LYS A 156 -3.10 -17.39 -2.46
C LYS A 156 -3.43 -17.62 -0.98
N PRO A 157 -2.54 -18.32 -0.24
CA PRO A 157 -2.64 -18.44 1.22
C PRO A 157 -2.74 -17.08 1.89
N VAL A 158 -3.33 -17.04 3.09
CA VAL A 158 -3.37 -15.85 3.96
C VAL A 158 -2.58 -16.19 5.22
N GLY A 159 -1.41 -15.57 5.38
CA GLY A 159 -0.41 -15.98 6.36
C GLY A 159 -0.08 -17.47 6.21
N ASP A 160 -0.17 -18.22 7.31
CA ASP A 160 0.08 -19.66 7.33
C ASP A 160 -1.13 -20.51 6.89
N THR A 161 -2.28 -19.89 6.58
CA THR A 161 -3.50 -20.62 6.21
C THR A 161 -3.55 -20.85 4.70
N ALA A 162 -3.47 -22.11 4.28
CA ALA A 162 -3.57 -22.51 2.88
C ALA A 162 -4.96 -22.21 2.28
N THR A 163 -5.04 -22.07 0.96
CA THR A 163 -6.30 -21.88 0.23
C THR A 163 -7.19 -23.12 0.25
N GLY A 164 -8.49 -22.93 0.03
CA GLY A 164 -9.42 -24.04 -0.22
C GLY A 164 -9.01 -24.90 -1.42
N THR A 165 -9.24 -26.21 -1.35
CA THR A 165 -8.80 -27.19 -2.37
C THR A 165 -9.44 -26.99 -3.75
N GLN A 166 -10.57 -26.27 -3.83
CA GLN A 166 -11.29 -26.00 -5.08
C GLN A 166 -11.06 -24.59 -5.64
N TRP A 167 -10.19 -23.81 -5.01
CA TRP A 167 -10.02 -22.39 -5.35
C TRP A 167 -8.90 -22.12 -6.36
N SER A 168 -8.23 -23.15 -6.86
CA SER A 168 -7.19 -23.03 -7.90
C SER A 168 -7.69 -22.40 -9.20
N SER A 169 -9.01 -22.44 -9.45
CA SER A 169 -9.63 -21.79 -10.61
C SER A 169 -10.02 -20.33 -10.36
N TRP A 170 -9.89 -19.84 -9.13
CA TRP A 170 -10.33 -18.49 -8.78
C TRP A 170 -9.31 -17.46 -9.20
N VAL A 171 -9.78 -16.42 -9.88
CA VAL A 171 -9.00 -15.21 -10.12
C VAL A 171 -9.33 -14.19 -9.03
N CYS A 172 -8.36 -13.91 -8.19
CA CYS A 172 -8.46 -13.04 -7.03
C CYS A 172 -7.59 -11.78 -7.23
N PRO A 173 -8.13 -10.58 -6.97
CA PRO A 173 -7.35 -9.37 -6.92
C PRO A 173 -6.45 -9.31 -5.68
N HIS A 174 -5.15 -9.13 -5.89
CA HIS A 174 -4.14 -8.82 -4.89
C HIS A 174 -3.68 -7.37 -5.06
N ILE A 175 -3.87 -6.56 -4.02
CA ILE A 175 -3.57 -5.13 -4.03
C ILE A 175 -2.19 -4.93 -3.40
N PHE A 176 -1.17 -4.61 -4.20
CA PHE A 176 0.22 -4.47 -3.75
C PHE A 176 0.44 -3.10 -3.12
N GLY A 177 0.81 -3.10 -1.84
CA GLY A 177 0.82 -1.91 -0.99
C GLY A 177 -0.40 -1.83 -0.07
N GLY A 178 -0.36 -0.90 0.88
CA GLY A 178 -1.48 -0.66 1.78
C GLY A 178 -2.59 0.18 1.15
N ILE A 179 -3.80 0.07 1.70
CA ILE A 179 -4.98 0.80 1.22
C ILE A 179 -5.01 2.20 1.85
N PRO A 180 -4.84 3.30 1.09
CA PRO A 180 -4.73 4.64 1.65
C PRO A 180 -6.11 5.22 1.97
N THR A 181 -6.66 4.85 3.12
CA THR A 181 -8.05 5.14 3.51
C THR A 181 -8.36 6.64 3.67
N GLN A 182 -7.35 7.49 3.88
CA GLN A 182 -7.51 8.96 3.89
C GLN A 182 -7.74 9.58 2.51
N LEU A 183 -7.44 8.86 1.42
CA LEU A 183 -7.59 9.39 0.08
C LEU A 183 -9.03 9.16 -0.41
N SER A 184 -9.69 10.26 -0.78
CA SER A 184 -11.07 10.23 -1.27
C SER A 184 -11.20 9.36 -2.52
N GLY A 185 -12.25 8.54 -2.56
CA GLY A 185 -12.58 7.70 -3.72
C GLY A 185 -11.85 6.37 -3.77
N ILE A 186 -10.91 6.10 -2.85
CA ILE A 186 -10.29 4.77 -2.72
C ILE A 186 -11.28 3.79 -2.11
N VAL A 187 -11.76 4.09 -0.89
CA VAL A 187 -12.86 3.36 -0.27
C VAL A 187 -14.15 4.00 -0.74
N THR A 188 -14.95 3.25 -1.52
CA THR A 188 -16.22 3.73 -2.07
C THR A 188 -17.37 3.45 -1.11
N ASN A 189 -17.33 2.33 -0.39
CA ASN A 189 -18.33 1.96 0.62
C ASN A 189 -17.69 1.13 1.75
N ILE A 190 -18.34 1.12 2.92
CA ILE A 190 -18.00 0.28 4.07
C ILE A 190 -19.26 -0.45 4.51
N TYR A 191 -19.23 -1.78 4.48
CA TYR A 191 -20.36 -2.62 4.82
C TYR A 191 -20.14 -3.33 6.16
N PRO A 192 -21.11 -3.26 7.09
CA PRO A 192 -21.09 -4.07 8.31
C PRO A 192 -21.11 -5.56 8.01
N MET A 193 -20.35 -6.34 8.78
CA MET A 193 -20.39 -7.80 8.74
C MET A 193 -21.05 -8.35 10.00
N LYS A 194 -21.96 -9.32 9.83
CA LYS A 194 -22.59 -10.05 10.93
C LYS A 194 -21.84 -11.33 11.20
N ARG A 195 -21.61 -11.59 12.49
CA ARG A 195 -20.96 -12.80 12.99
C ARG A 195 -21.81 -13.43 14.08
N ASP A 196 -21.76 -14.75 14.20
CA ASP A 196 -22.32 -15.46 15.35
C ASP A 196 -21.38 -15.42 16.57
N SER A 197 -21.78 -16.09 17.66
CA SER A 197 -20.98 -16.20 18.89
C SER A 197 -19.72 -17.05 18.74
N GLU A 198 -19.62 -17.86 17.70
CA GLU A 198 -18.46 -18.72 17.41
C GLU A 198 -17.45 -18.03 16.48
N GLY A 199 -17.81 -16.87 15.93
CA GLY A 199 -16.99 -16.08 15.03
C GLY A 199 -17.27 -16.34 13.54
N THR A 200 -18.24 -17.18 13.21
CA THR A 200 -18.64 -17.46 11.83
C THR A 200 -19.27 -16.21 11.21
N PHE A 201 -18.81 -15.81 10.04
CA PHE A 201 -19.39 -14.75 9.22
C PHE A 201 -20.70 -15.24 8.60
N LEU A 202 -21.79 -14.55 8.91
CA LEU A 202 -23.15 -14.88 8.48
C LEU A 202 -23.55 -14.09 7.24
N SER A 203 -23.28 -12.77 7.22
CA SER A 203 -23.65 -11.89 6.11
C SER A 203 -22.88 -10.58 6.13
N ILE A 204 -22.86 -9.92 4.97
CA ILE A 204 -22.37 -8.56 4.73
C ILE A 204 -23.58 -7.73 4.33
N GLU A 205 -23.96 -6.77 5.17
CA GLU A 205 -25.16 -5.96 4.94
C GLU A 205 -25.03 -5.17 3.63
N GLY A 206 -25.99 -5.36 2.71
CA GLY A 206 -26.00 -4.68 1.41
C GLY A 206 -25.16 -5.33 0.31
N VAL A 207 -24.47 -6.45 0.59
CA VAL A 207 -23.63 -7.16 -0.39
C VAL A 207 -24.03 -8.61 -0.56
N SER A 208 -24.08 -9.38 0.54
CA SER A 208 -24.51 -10.79 0.48
C SER A 208 -26.01 -10.89 0.76
N LYS A 209 -26.71 -11.74 0.01
CA LYS A 209 -28.11 -12.10 0.29
C LYS A 209 -28.22 -13.12 1.42
#